data_AF-A0A8X6K2H0-F1
#
_entry.id   AF-A0A8X6K2H0-F1
#
_cell.length_a   1.000
_cell.length_b   1.000
_cell.length_c   1.000
_cell.angle_alpha   90.00
_cell.angle_beta   90.00
_cell.angle_gamma   90.00
#
_symmetry.space_group_name_H-M   'P 1'
#
loop_
_entity.id
_entity.type
_entity.pdbx_description
1 polymer ?
#
loop_
_entity_poly.entity_id
_entity_poly.type
_entity_poly.pdbx_seq_one_letter_code
_entity_poly.pdbx_strand_id
1 'polypeptide(L)'
;MTSFLNPVRAGQVRYNAAHARARNVIERQYGVWKKRFSCIDTPFRCSLETAQTVIVATAVLHNLALSLGDYEDEDSLPLQQDETMVNHSQEHGGIAKRNAIVANFFN
;
A
#
# COMPACT_ATOMS: atom_id res chain seq x y z
N MET A 1 7.68 6.03 -2.58
CA MET A 1 7.76 6.65 -3.93
C MET A 1 6.49 7.44 -4.15
N THR A 2 6.52 8.45 -5.02
CA THR A 2 5.38 9.36 -5.23
C THR A 2 4.92 9.33 -6.69
N SER A 3 3.63 9.53 -6.93
CA SER A 3 3.09 9.73 -8.27
C SER A 3 3.50 11.10 -8.83
N PHE A 4 3.38 11.27 -10.15
CA PHE A 4 3.45 12.58 -10.80
C PHE A 4 2.08 13.26 -10.73
N LEU A 5 2.02 14.49 -10.19
CA LEU A 5 0.80 15.29 -10.11
C LEU A 5 0.28 15.72 -11.49
N ASN A 6 1.20 16.08 -12.39
CA ASN A 6 0.89 16.44 -13.77
C ASN A 6 1.82 15.64 -14.70
N PRO A 7 1.47 14.39 -15.06
CA PRO A 7 2.27 13.58 -15.95
C PRO A 7 2.15 14.11 -17.39
N VAL A 8 3.22 14.75 -17.88
CA VAL A 8 3.28 15.32 -19.23
C VAL A 8 3.82 14.31 -20.24
N ARG A 9 4.70 13.40 -19.80
CA ARG A 9 5.33 12.40 -20.67
C ARG A 9 4.62 11.04 -20.58
N ALA A 10 4.60 10.29 -21.67
CA ALA A 10 4.02 8.94 -21.71
C ALA A 10 4.62 8.02 -20.62
N GLY A 11 5.94 8.08 -20.40
CA GLY A 11 6.61 7.37 -19.32
C GLY A 11 6.10 7.70 -17.91
N GLN A 12 5.76 8.97 -17.64
CA GLN A 12 5.19 9.39 -16.36
C GLN A 12 3.77 8.85 -16.15
N VAL A 13 2.96 8.82 -17.22
CA VAL A 13 1.62 8.22 -17.21
C VAL A 13 1.71 6.72 -16.93
N ARG A 14 2.60 6.01 -17.64
CA ARG A 14 2.83 4.57 -17.42
C ARG A 14 3.33 4.27 -16.01
N TYR A 15 4.25 5.08 -15.50
CA TYR A 15 4.71 4.98 -14.12
C TYR A 15 3.59 5.19 -13.13
N ASN A 16 2.76 6.23 -13.28
CA ASN A 16 1.62 6.47 -12.40
C ASN A 16 0.65 5.28 -12.39
N ALA A 17 0.32 4.74 -13.57
CA ALA A 17 -0.54 3.57 -13.67
C ALA A 17 0.06 2.33 -12.99
N ALA A 18 1.35 2.07 -13.17
CA ALA A 18 2.03 0.97 -12.49
C ALA A 18 2.11 1.18 -10.97
N HIS A 19 2.40 2.40 -10.54
CA HIS A 19 2.46 2.80 -9.13
C HIS A 19 1.10 2.65 -8.44
N ALA A 20 0.02 3.09 -9.10
CA ALA A 20 -1.35 2.93 -8.62
C ALA A 20 -1.72 1.46 -8.48
N ARG A 21 -1.43 0.62 -9.50
CA ARG A 21 -1.66 -0.84 -9.40
C ARG A 21 -0.90 -1.47 -8.25
N ALA A 22 0.36 -1.10 -8.04
CA ALA A 22 1.15 -1.61 -6.92
C ALA A 22 0.57 -1.19 -5.56
N ARG A 23 0.15 0.08 -5.43
CA ARG A 23 -0.54 0.57 -4.22
C ARG A 23 -1.83 -0.20 -3.96
N ASN A 24 -2.68 -0.37 -4.97
CA ASN A 24 -3.96 -1.06 -4.82
C ASN A 24 -3.81 -2.48 -4.27
N VAL A 25 -2.81 -3.24 -4.73
CA VAL A 25 -2.53 -4.59 -4.20
C VAL A 25 -2.18 -4.54 -2.71
N ILE A 26 -1.28 -3.64 -2.33
CA ILE A 26 -0.81 -3.49 -0.95
C ILE A 26 -1.96 -3.01 -0.05
N GLU A 27 -2.72 -2.01 -0.48
CA GLU A 27 -3.80 -1.43 0.32
C GLU A 27 -4.97 -2.40 0.48
N ARG A 28 -5.32 -3.16 -0.57
CA ARG A 28 -6.31 -4.25 -0.48
C ARG A 28 -5.88 -5.30 0.54
N GLN A 29 -4.62 -5.75 0.49
CA GLN A 29 -4.09 -6.70 1.47
C GLN A 29 -4.15 -6.17 2.91
N TYR A 30 -3.80 -4.89 3.14
CA TYR A 30 -3.95 -4.27 4.46
C TYR A 30 -5.42 -4.13 4.89
N GLY A 31 -6.34 -3.84 3.96
CA GLY A 31 -7.77 -3.79 4.22
C GLY A 31 -8.32 -5.13 4.69
N VAL A 32 -7.96 -6.22 4.00
CA VAL A 32 -8.30 -7.59 4.38
C VAL A 32 -7.76 -7.91 5.78
N TRP A 33 -6.49 -7.61 6.02
CA TRP A 33 -5.82 -7.92 7.27
C TRP A 33 -6.46 -7.19 8.46
N LYS A 34 -6.80 -5.91 8.30
CA LYS A 34 -7.52 -5.10 9.30
C LYS A 34 -8.94 -5.61 9.56
N LYS A 35 -9.66 -6.02 8.50
CA LYS A 35 -11.01 -6.59 8.63
C LYS A 35 -11.00 -7.87 9.45
N ARG A 36 -10.03 -8.76 9.17
CA ARG A 36 -9.85 -10.02 9.89
C ARG A 36 -9.42 -9.82 11.35
N PHE A 37 -8.50 -8.89 11.59
CA PHE A 37 -7.99 -8.57 12.92
C PHE A 37 -8.33 -7.13 13.28
N SER A 38 -9.54 -6.91 13.79
CA SER A 38 -10.05 -5.57 14.17
C SER A 38 -9.13 -4.81 15.13
N CYS A 39 -8.32 -5.51 15.92
CA CYS A 39 -7.31 -4.90 16.79
C CYS A 39 -6.25 -4.08 16.04
N ILE A 40 -6.03 -4.34 14.75
CA ILE A 40 -5.11 -3.56 13.90
C ILE A 40 -5.72 -2.24 13.43
N ASP A 41 -7.06 -2.16 13.33
CA ASP A 41 -7.74 -0.92 12.91
C ASP A 41 -8.04 0.02 14.07
N THR A 42 -7.85 -0.45 15.31
CA THR A 42 -8.00 0.35 16.53
C THR A 42 -6.64 0.81 17.07
N PRO A 43 -6.57 2.00 17.69
CA PRO A 43 -5.35 2.43 18.39
C PRO A 43 -4.95 1.45 19.51
N PHE A 44 -3.69 1.05 19.53
CA PHE A 44 -3.15 0.20 20.59
C PHE A 44 -3.15 0.93 21.94
N ARG A 45 -3.69 0.28 22.97
CA ARG A 45 -3.66 0.74 24.37
C ARG A 45 -2.67 -0.06 25.22
N CYS A 46 -1.56 -0.46 24.62
CA CYS A 46 -0.49 -1.25 25.25
C CYS A 46 0.88 -0.60 24.96
N SER A 47 1.95 -1.18 25.52
CA SER A 47 3.31 -0.72 25.21
C SER A 47 3.63 -0.93 23.73
N LEU A 48 4.61 -0.15 23.22
CA LEU A 48 5.07 -0.27 21.84
C LEU A 48 5.57 -1.69 21.52
N GLU A 49 6.27 -2.32 22.46
CA GLU A 49 6.76 -3.69 22.34
C GLU A 49 5.62 -4.70 22.17
N THR A 50 4.55 -4.56 22.97
CA THR A 50 3.37 -5.41 22.84
C THR A 50 2.64 -5.15 21.52
N ALA A 51 2.51 -3.88 21.11
CA ALA A 51 1.88 -3.54 19.82
C ALA A 51 2.65 -4.17 18.65
N GLN A 52 3.98 -4.09 18.63
CA GLN A 52 4.82 -4.75 17.63
C GLN A 52 4.61 -6.27 17.62
N THR A 53 4.55 -6.89 18.80
CA THR A 53 4.29 -8.32 18.93
C THR A 53 2.92 -8.70 18.36
N VAL A 54 1.88 -7.91 18.63
CA VAL A 54 0.54 -8.12 18.07
C VAL A 54 0.56 -8.01 16.55
N ILE A 55 1.20 -6.98 15.99
CA ILE A 55 1.34 -6.79 14.53
C ILE A 55 2.03 -7.99 13.89
N VAL A 56 3.12 -8.50 14.47
CA VAL A 56 3.82 -9.68 13.92
C VAL A 56 2.96 -10.93 14.04
N ALA A 57 2.33 -11.16 15.20
CA ALA A 57 1.50 -12.33 15.44
C ALA A 57 0.31 -12.40 14.48
N THR A 58 -0.41 -11.29 14.26
CA THR A 58 -1.54 -11.26 13.34
C THR A 58 -1.11 -11.39 11.88
N ALA A 59 0.10 -10.96 11.50
CA ALA A 59 0.63 -11.17 10.15
C ALA A 59 0.93 -12.66 9.90
N VAL A 60 1.55 -13.35 10.87
CA VAL A 60 1.79 -14.79 10.81
C VAL A 60 0.48 -15.57 10.75
N LEU A 61 -0.50 -15.22 11.60
CA LEU A 61 -1.81 -15.87 11.59
C LEU A 61 -2.57 -15.63 10.28
N HIS A 62 -2.47 -14.44 9.70
CA HIS A 62 -3.05 -14.15 8.38
C HIS A 62 -2.45 -15.05 7.30
N ASN A 63 -1.12 -15.15 7.24
CA ASN A 63 -0.44 -15.99 6.25
C ASN A 63 -0.75 -17.49 6.44
N LEU A 64 -0.87 -17.93 7.69
CA LEU A 64 -1.29 -19.29 8.02
C LEU A 64 -2.72 -19.57 7.54
N ALA A 65 -3.64 -18.64 7.75
CA ALA A 65 -5.00 -18.82 7.26
C ALA A 65 -5.05 -18.92 5.72
N LEU A 66 -4.31 -18.07 5.01
CA LEU A 66 -4.18 -18.15 3.55
C LEU A 66 -3.62 -19.50 3.09
N SER A 67 -2.64 -20.06 3.80
CA SER A 67 -2.08 -21.37 3.45
C SER A 67 -3.04 -22.53 3.72
N LEU A 68 -3.99 -22.35 4.64
CA LEU A 68 -5.07 -23.28 4.94
C LEU A 68 -6.30 -23.10 4.03
N GLY A 69 -6.27 -22.15 3.10
CA GLY A 69 -7.38 -21.87 2.19
C GLY A 69 -8.51 -21.03 2.80
N ASP A 70 -8.27 -20.42 3.97
CA ASP A 70 -9.19 -19.50 4.61
C ASP A 70 -8.95 -18.08 4.04
N TYR A 71 -9.57 -17.85 2.88
CA TYR A 71 -9.56 -16.56 2.19
C TYR A 71 -10.71 -15.68 2.68
N GLU A 72 -10.40 -14.43 3.05
CA GLU A 72 -11.43 -13.41 3.22
C GLU A 72 -12.00 -12.98 1.86
N ASP A 73 -13.29 -12.62 1.82
CA ASP A 73 -13.91 -11.99 0.66
C ASP A 73 -13.30 -10.61 0.40
N GLU A 74 -12.24 -10.58 -0.40
CA GLU A 74 -11.57 -9.35 -0.80
C GLU A 74 -12.47 -8.43 -1.66
N ASP A 75 -13.47 -9.00 -2.37
CA ASP A 75 -14.39 -8.26 -3.24
C ASP A 75 -15.42 -7.42 -2.47
N SER A 76 -15.51 -7.63 -1.14
CA SER A 76 -16.29 -6.76 -0.26
C SER A 76 -15.58 -5.43 0.07
N LEU A 77 -14.29 -5.32 -0.25
CA LEU A 77 -13.54 -4.08 -0.04
C LEU A 77 -13.83 -3.12 -1.19
N PRO A 78 -14.15 -1.85 -0.91
CA PRO A 78 -14.34 -0.85 -1.95
C PRO A 78 -13.10 -0.83 -2.85
N LEU A 79 -13.31 -0.83 -4.17
CA LEU A 79 -12.25 -0.43 -5.09
C LEU A 79 -11.83 0.98 -4.68
N GLN A 80 -10.63 1.15 -4.14
CA GLN A 80 -10.06 2.47 -3.96
C GLN A 80 -9.93 3.09 -5.34
N GLN A 81 -10.87 3.97 -5.68
CA GLN A 81 -10.63 4.96 -6.73
C GLN A 81 -9.45 5.78 -6.21
N ASP A 82 -8.37 5.79 -6.99
CA ASP A 82 -7.13 6.49 -6.67
C ASP A 82 -7.36 8.01 -6.73
N GLU A 83 -8.08 8.57 -5.75
CA GLU A 83 -8.33 10.02 -5.64
C GLU A 83 -7.20 10.76 -4.88
N THR A 84 -6.13 10.07 -4.47
CA THR A 84 -5.11 10.69 -3.62
C THR A 84 -3.88 11.13 -4.38
N MET A 85 -4.01 12.22 -5.15
CA MET A 85 -2.86 13.06 -5.51
C MET A 85 -2.44 13.89 -4.29
N VAL A 86 -1.84 13.25 -3.29
CA VAL A 86 -1.44 13.91 -2.03
C VAL A 86 -0.31 14.89 -2.30
N ASN A 87 -0.54 16.15 -1.95
CA ASN A 87 0.42 17.25 -2.06
C ASN A 87 1.46 17.13 -0.93
N HIS A 88 2.36 16.15 -1.02
CA HIS A 88 3.42 15.99 -0.04
C HIS A 88 4.57 16.94 -0.40
N SER A 89 4.83 17.92 0.47
CA SER A 89 5.97 18.84 0.39
C SER A 89 7.24 18.06 0.04
N GLN A 90 7.74 18.29 -1.16
CA GLN A 90 8.63 17.39 -1.87
C GLN A 90 10.03 17.35 -1.24
N GLU A 91 10.39 16.24 -0.59
CA GLU A 91 11.79 15.98 -0.28
C GLU A 91 12.59 15.74 -1.57
N HIS A 92 13.70 16.48 -1.71
CA HIS A 92 14.56 16.49 -2.90
C HIS A 92 15.07 15.09 -3.31
N GLY A 93 15.22 14.16 -2.36
CA GLY A 93 15.70 12.79 -2.63
C GLY A 93 14.70 11.87 -3.33
N GLY A 94 13.39 12.07 -3.10
CA GLY A 94 12.34 11.20 -3.66
C GLY A 94 12.11 11.42 -5.16
N ILE A 95 12.28 12.66 -5.63
CA ILE A 95 12.11 13.04 -7.02
C ILE A 95 13.18 12.42 -7.92
N ALA A 96 14.45 12.48 -7.49
CA ALA A 96 15.56 11.96 -8.28
C ALA A 96 15.42 10.44 -8.53
N LYS A 97 15.08 9.68 -7.48
CA LYS A 97 14.83 8.23 -7.60
C LYS A 97 13.67 7.92 -8.54
N ARG A 98 12.54 8.63 -8.38
CA ARG A 98 11.39 8.46 -9.27
C ARG A 98 11.74 8.77 -10.73
N ASN A 99 12.44 9.88 -10.98
CA ASN A 99 12.83 10.27 -12.33
C ASN A 99 13.77 9.25 -12.97
N ALA A 100 14.72 8.70 -12.20
CA ALA A 100 15.60 7.62 -12.66
C ALA A 100 14.80 6.34 -13.01
N ILE A 101 13.79 5.98 -12.21
CA ILE A 101 12.93 4.84 -12.50
C ILE A 101 12.14 5.06 -13.79
N VAL A 102 11.57 6.24 -13.99
CA VAL A 102 10.84 6.55 -15.23
C VAL A 102 11.79 6.45 -16.42
N ALA A 103 12.96 7.08 -16.35
CA ALA A 103 13.93 7.08 -17.45
C ALA A 103 14.43 5.67 -17.81
N ASN A 104 14.58 4.78 -16.83
CA ASN A 104 15.15 3.45 -17.05
C ASN A 104 14.10 2.38 -17.41
N PHE A 105 12.87 2.51 -16.90
CA PHE A 105 11.86 1.44 -16.99
C PHE A 105 10.57 1.84 -17.70
N PHE A 106 10.34 3.13 -17.95
CA PHE A 106 9.10 3.64 -18.53
C PHE A 106 9.40 4.66 -19.65
N ASN A 107 9.82 4.15 -20.82
CA ASN A 107 9.95 4.93 -22.06
C ASN A 107 8.59 5.42 -22.57
#